data_AF-A0A1F6CT67-F1
#
_entry.id   AF-A0A1F6CT67-F1
#
_cell.length_a   1.000
_cell.length_b   1.000
_cell.length_c   1.000
_cell.angle_alpha   90.00
_cell.angle_beta   90.00
_cell.angle_gamma   90.00
#
_symmetry.space_group_name_H-M   'P 1'
#
loop_
_entity.id
_entity.type
_entity.pdbx_description
1 polymer ?
#
loop_
_entity_poly.entity_id
_entity_poly.type
_entity_poly.pdbx_seq_one_letter_code
_entity_poly.pdbx_strand_id
1 'polypeptide(L)'
;MLKFVASQYAGLTILMPRAVALINDWPSDRALQEERLSALTLTVEGFGTFLRDLPVSDSLRFDLDRIQEDIAKFQGDGWTSQGTRLKTRLEDFQTHLLIELQSPLFLMVSKERREFYEQNEPPFGEEAAGRFAAASTDTMAAARCIALEEWTACVFHLMRVLEYGLRAFATELSIPMAATLELESWKKVLDQIDAEIRKLEALPRSAEKAELTHAYSEMASHFRYFKDAWRNHVMHARSTYDERQALEIYQNVRSFMGEIADRLAAAA
;
A
#
# COMPACT_ATOMS: atom_id res chain seq x y z
N MET A 1 5.06 -8.43 -1.64
CA MET A 1 4.46 -8.58 -0.30
C MET A 1 3.20 -9.41 -0.47
N LEU A 2 3.07 -10.53 0.24
CA LEU A 2 1.81 -11.29 0.27
C LEU A 2 0.73 -10.40 0.89
N LYS A 3 -0.41 -10.28 0.20
CA LYS A 3 -1.57 -9.52 0.68
C LYS A 3 -2.68 -10.51 0.95
N PHE A 4 -3.17 -10.54 2.18
CA PHE A 4 -4.40 -11.24 2.54
C PHE A 4 -5.21 -10.38 3.48
N VAL A 5 -6.52 -10.62 3.48
CA VAL A 5 -7.44 -9.91 4.36
C VAL A 5 -7.58 -10.69 5.66
N ALA A 6 -7.66 -9.99 6.79
CA ALA A 6 -7.87 -10.60 8.11
C ALA A 6 -9.11 -11.51 8.18
N SER A 7 -10.04 -11.43 7.22
CA SER A 7 -11.18 -12.35 7.08
C SER A 7 -10.75 -13.82 6.96
N GLN A 8 -9.59 -14.10 6.35
CA GLN A 8 -9.06 -15.46 6.25
C GLN A 8 -8.67 -16.00 7.63
N TYR A 9 -7.98 -15.19 8.44
CA TYR A 9 -7.66 -15.53 9.84
C TYR A 9 -8.93 -15.66 10.69
N ALA A 10 -9.88 -14.73 10.55
CA ALA A 10 -11.15 -14.77 11.27
C ALA A 10 -11.92 -16.07 10.97
N GLY A 11 -11.95 -16.50 9.71
CA GLY A 11 -12.53 -17.79 9.31
C GLY A 11 -11.90 -18.97 10.06
N LEU A 12 -10.56 -19.02 10.12
CA LEU A 12 -9.83 -20.06 10.85
C LEU A 12 -10.13 -20.05 12.36
N THR A 13 -10.25 -18.86 12.97
CA THR A 13 -10.62 -18.75 14.40
C THR A 13 -12.02 -19.27 14.73
N ILE A 14 -12.93 -19.30 13.75
CA ILE A 14 -14.28 -19.87 13.91
C ILE A 14 -14.25 -21.39 13.73
N LEU A 15 -13.51 -21.88 12.73
CA LEU A 15 -13.49 -23.31 12.39
C LEU A 15 -12.71 -24.16 13.40
N MET A 16 -11.62 -23.64 13.97
CA MET A 16 -10.81 -24.35 14.98
C MET A 16 -11.64 -24.88 16.18
N PRO A 17 -12.34 -24.03 16.96
CA PRO A 17 -13.12 -24.51 18.10
C PRO A 17 -14.29 -25.41 17.66
N ARG A 18 -14.85 -25.17 16.47
CA ARG A 18 -15.93 -26.00 15.91
C ARG A 18 -15.47 -27.42 15.62
N ALA A 19 -14.30 -27.59 15.00
CA ALA A 19 -13.73 -28.90 14.70
C ALA A 19 -13.51 -29.71 15.99
N VAL A 20 -12.90 -29.08 17.01
CA VAL A 20 -12.67 -29.70 18.32
C VAL A 20 -14.00 -30.11 18.98
N ALA A 21 -15.01 -29.24 18.96
CA ALA A 21 -16.31 -29.52 19.54
C ALA A 21 -17.05 -30.69 18.86
N LEU A 22 -16.92 -30.85 17.55
CA LEU A 22 -17.56 -31.94 16.80
C LEU A 22 -16.97 -33.32 17.15
N ILE A 23 -15.69 -33.35 17.51
CA ILE A 23 -14.96 -34.58 17.86
C ILE A 23 -15.14 -34.92 19.35
N ASN A 24 -15.23 -33.90 20.21
CA ASN A 24 -15.46 -34.10 21.64
C ASN A 24 -16.85 -34.69 21.90
N ASP A 25 -16.95 -35.60 22.88
CA ASP A 25 -18.21 -36.25 23.27
C ASP A 25 -18.95 -36.92 22.11
N TRP A 26 -18.23 -37.75 21.34
CA TRP A 26 -18.78 -38.44 20.17
C TRP A 26 -19.97 -39.34 20.52
N PRO A 27 -21.10 -39.24 19.78
CA PRO A 27 -22.32 -39.92 20.13
C PRO A 27 -22.22 -41.42 19.82
N SER A 28 -22.90 -42.24 20.63
CA SER A 28 -23.07 -43.67 20.34
C SER A 28 -24.19 -43.93 19.32
N ASP A 29 -25.10 -42.97 19.14
CA ASP A 29 -26.20 -43.06 18.16
C ASP A 29 -25.70 -42.81 16.74
N ARG A 30 -25.98 -43.75 15.84
CA ARG A 30 -25.47 -43.71 14.45
C ARG A 30 -25.97 -42.52 13.63
N ALA A 31 -27.22 -42.09 13.81
CA ALA A 31 -27.75 -40.96 13.07
C ALA A 31 -27.04 -39.66 13.50
N LEU A 32 -26.80 -39.50 14.80
CA LEU A 32 -26.01 -38.38 15.33
C LEU A 32 -24.53 -38.43 14.89
N GLN A 33 -23.96 -39.62 14.70
CA GLN A 33 -22.61 -39.78 14.15
C GLN A 33 -22.53 -39.32 12.69
N GLU A 34 -23.50 -39.71 11.87
CA GLU A 34 -23.58 -39.30 10.46
C GLU A 34 -23.76 -37.78 10.33
N GLU A 35 -24.59 -37.17 11.19
CA GLU A 35 -24.73 -35.71 11.27
C GLU A 35 -23.41 -35.02 11.65
N ARG A 36 -22.72 -35.52 12.67
CA ARG A 36 -21.43 -34.95 13.10
C ARG A 36 -20.34 -35.11 12.05
N LEU A 37 -20.27 -36.26 11.38
CA LEU A 37 -19.31 -36.49 10.31
C LEU A 37 -19.54 -35.51 9.16
N SER A 38 -20.79 -35.31 8.77
CA SER A 38 -21.17 -34.30 7.76
C SER A 38 -20.76 -32.88 8.19
N ALA A 39 -21.02 -32.50 9.44
CA ALA A 39 -20.61 -31.21 9.97
C ALA A 39 -19.08 -31.04 10.04
N LEU A 40 -18.35 -32.13 10.31
CA LEU A 40 -16.89 -32.14 10.36
C LEU A 40 -16.31 -32.01 8.95
N THR A 41 -16.85 -32.72 7.96
CA THR A 41 -16.49 -32.57 6.54
C THR A 41 -16.57 -31.11 6.11
N LEU A 42 -17.72 -30.45 6.34
CA LEU A 42 -17.91 -29.05 6.00
C LEU A 42 -16.92 -28.12 6.73
N THR A 43 -16.60 -28.43 7.99
CA THR A 43 -15.63 -27.65 8.78
C THR A 43 -14.22 -27.78 8.18
N VAL A 44 -13.82 -28.99 7.78
CA VAL A 44 -12.50 -29.28 7.20
C VAL A 44 -12.35 -28.73 5.79
N GLU A 45 -13.39 -28.78 4.97
CA GLU A 45 -13.45 -28.07 3.67
C GLU A 45 -13.31 -26.56 3.85
N GLY A 46 -13.91 -26.01 4.91
CA GLY A 46 -13.75 -24.62 5.31
C GLY A 46 -12.29 -24.24 5.58
N PHE A 47 -11.53 -25.09 6.30
CA PHE A 47 -10.09 -24.86 6.51
C PHE A 47 -9.35 -24.76 5.17
N GLY A 48 -9.62 -25.66 4.23
CA GLY A 48 -9.00 -25.65 2.91
C GLY A 48 -9.28 -24.36 2.12
N THR A 49 -10.49 -23.82 2.27
CA THR A 49 -10.88 -22.54 1.65
C THR A 49 -10.06 -21.38 2.21
N PHE A 50 -9.96 -21.24 3.53
CA PHE A 50 -9.23 -20.14 4.15
C PHE A 50 -7.70 -20.28 4.04
N LEU A 51 -7.17 -21.50 4.07
CA LEU A 51 -5.72 -21.76 3.93
C LEU A 51 -5.20 -21.59 2.50
N ARG A 52 -6.07 -21.59 1.49
CA ARG A 52 -5.68 -21.41 0.09
C ARG A 52 -4.82 -20.18 -0.13
N ASP A 53 -5.26 -19.06 0.43
CA ASP A 53 -4.68 -17.74 0.18
C ASP A 53 -3.64 -17.34 1.25
N LEU A 54 -3.45 -18.19 2.25
CA LEU A 54 -2.49 -17.95 3.33
C LEU A 54 -1.12 -18.58 2.99
N PRO A 55 -0.02 -17.91 3.38
CA PRO A 55 1.34 -18.41 3.16
C PRO A 55 1.71 -19.49 4.18
N VAL A 56 0.93 -20.59 4.22
CA VAL A 56 1.20 -21.77 5.06
C VAL A 56 2.00 -22.82 4.31
N SER A 57 2.71 -23.66 5.06
CA SER A 57 3.58 -24.70 4.55
C SER A 57 2.81 -25.79 3.81
N ASP A 58 3.52 -26.47 2.89
CA ASP A 58 2.99 -27.66 2.22
C ASP A 58 2.71 -28.80 3.22
N SER A 59 3.43 -28.85 4.35
CA SER A 59 3.18 -29.83 5.40
C SER A 59 1.80 -29.63 6.03
N LEU A 60 1.42 -28.40 6.35
CA LEU A 60 0.11 -28.11 6.92
C LEU A 60 -1.03 -28.41 5.94
N ARG A 61 -0.81 -28.11 4.65
CA ARG A 61 -1.74 -28.48 3.57
C ARG A 61 -1.92 -29.99 3.47
N PHE A 62 -0.81 -30.73 3.53
CA PHE A 62 -0.84 -32.19 3.50
C PHE A 62 -1.51 -32.80 4.74
N ASP A 63 -1.31 -32.21 5.93
CA ASP A 63 -2.02 -32.61 7.15
C ASP A 63 -3.54 -32.46 6.98
N LEU A 64 -3.99 -31.36 6.36
CA LEU A 64 -5.40 -31.16 6.04
C LEU A 64 -5.94 -32.20 5.05
N ASP A 65 -5.21 -32.48 3.96
CA ASP A 65 -5.60 -33.48 2.96
C ASP A 65 -5.76 -34.87 3.61
N ARG A 66 -4.84 -35.23 4.52
CA ARG A 66 -4.93 -36.48 5.28
C ARG A 66 -6.15 -36.55 6.20
N ILE A 67 -6.52 -35.43 6.82
CA ILE A 67 -7.74 -35.34 7.64
C ILE A 67 -8.97 -35.54 6.76
N GLN A 68 -9.03 -34.91 5.58
CA GLN A 68 -10.12 -35.10 4.61
C GLN A 68 -10.25 -36.56 4.18
N GLU A 69 -9.12 -37.23 3.90
CA GLU A 69 -9.11 -38.66 3.59
C GLU A 69 -9.61 -39.53 4.75
N ASP A 70 -9.19 -39.24 5.99
CA ASP A 70 -9.61 -39.99 7.18
C ASP A 70 -11.12 -39.83 7.44
N ILE A 71 -11.68 -38.63 7.19
CA ILE A 71 -13.12 -38.37 7.25
C ILE A 71 -13.87 -39.16 6.17
N ALA A 72 -13.38 -39.13 4.92
CA ALA A 72 -14.02 -39.82 3.80
C ALA A 72 -14.05 -41.34 3.97
N LYS A 73 -13.06 -41.91 4.68
CA LYS A 73 -12.94 -43.34 4.97
C LYS A 73 -13.61 -43.74 6.29
N PHE A 74 -14.19 -42.79 7.03
CA PHE A 74 -14.74 -43.04 8.37
C PHE A 74 -15.95 -43.98 8.32
N GLN A 75 -15.90 -45.06 9.11
CA GLN A 75 -17.00 -46.01 9.27
C GLN A 75 -17.65 -45.81 10.66
N GLY A 76 -18.99 -45.68 10.72
CA GLY A 76 -19.72 -45.24 11.91
C GLY A 76 -19.52 -46.08 13.19
N ASP A 77 -19.21 -47.36 13.07
CA ASP A 77 -18.88 -48.26 14.18
C ASP A 77 -17.40 -48.19 14.64
N GLY A 78 -16.57 -47.44 13.92
CA GLY A 78 -15.11 -47.40 14.04
C GLY A 78 -14.52 -46.39 15.02
N TRP A 79 -15.33 -45.71 15.85
CA TRP A 79 -14.86 -44.62 16.73
C TRP A 79 -13.65 -45.00 17.58
N THR A 80 -13.57 -46.23 18.08
CA THR A 80 -12.50 -46.68 19.00
C THR A 80 -11.09 -46.51 18.43
N SER A 81 -10.90 -46.69 17.12
CA SER A 81 -9.59 -46.54 16.48
C SER A 81 -9.54 -45.44 15.42
N GLN A 82 -10.56 -45.36 14.54
CA GLN A 82 -10.61 -44.34 13.48
C GLN A 82 -10.91 -42.96 14.08
N GLY A 83 -11.83 -42.88 15.05
CA GLY A 83 -12.16 -41.65 15.77
C GLY A 83 -11.00 -41.11 16.58
N THR A 84 -10.34 -41.97 17.36
CA THR A 84 -9.13 -41.62 18.13
C THR A 84 -8.01 -41.08 17.23
N ARG A 85 -7.77 -41.72 16.07
CA ARG A 85 -6.78 -41.26 15.09
C ARG A 85 -7.15 -39.90 14.51
N LEU A 86 -8.40 -39.75 14.07
CA LEU A 86 -8.91 -38.50 13.50
C LEU A 86 -8.82 -37.35 14.51
N LYS A 87 -9.18 -37.60 15.77
CA LYS A 87 -9.02 -36.66 16.88
C LYS A 87 -7.56 -36.20 17.02
N THR A 88 -6.64 -37.15 17.13
CA THR A 88 -5.20 -36.85 17.29
C THR A 88 -4.70 -35.99 16.12
N ARG A 89 -5.04 -36.34 14.88
CA ARG A 89 -4.63 -35.55 13.71
C ARG A 89 -5.19 -34.14 13.71
N LEU A 90 -6.45 -33.96 14.15
CA LEU A 90 -7.08 -32.65 14.22
C LEU A 90 -6.45 -31.78 15.32
N GLU A 91 -6.06 -32.37 16.45
CA GLU A 91 -5.29 -31.70 17.52
C GLU A 91 -3.89 -31.30 17.05
N ASP A 92 -3.19 -32.21 16.34
CA ASP A 92 -1.87 -31.95 15.75
C ASP A 92 -1.95 -30.83 14.69
N PHE A 93 -2.91 -30.94 13.77
CA PHE A 93 -3.16 -29.92 12.74
C PHE A 93 -3.48 -28.56 13.35
N GLN A 94 -4.31 -28.50 14.39
CA GLN A 94 -4.59 -27.26 15.10
C GLN A 94 -3.32 -26.65 15.69
N THR A 95 -2.47 -27.48 16.31
CA THR A 95 -1.21 -27.04 16.90
C THR A 95 -0.26 -26.50 15.83
N HIS A 96 -0.08 -27.24 14.72
CA HIS A 96 0.73 -26.81 13.58
C HIS A 96 0.19 -25.52 12.96
N LEU A 97 -1.13 -25.43 12.76
CA LEU A 97 -1.80 -24.25 12.24
C LEU A 97 -1.51 -23.03 13.13
N LEU A 98 -1.66 -23.14 14.45
CA LEU A 98 -1.39 -22.04 15.37
C LEU A 98 0.07 -21.59 15.30
N ILE A 99 1.02 -22.52 15.29
CA ILE A 99 2.45 -22.21 15.16
C ILE A 99 2.73 -21.45 13.86
N GLU A 100 2.17 -21.92 12.74
CA GLU A 100 2.38 -21.27 11.45
C GLU A 100 1.70 -19.91 11.33
N LEU A 101 0.50 -19.73 11.90
CA LEU A 101 -0.18 -18.44 11.89
C LEU A 101 0.49 -17.42 12.82
N GLN A 102 1.20 -17.87 13.86
CA GLN A 102 1.92 -17.01 14.81
C GLN A 102 3.35 -16.68 14.38
N SER A 103 3.93 -17.43 13.45
CA SER A 103 5.33 -17.27 13.02
C SER A 103 5.59 -15.98 12.21
N PRO A 104 4.72 -15.56 11.26
CA PRO A 104 4.92 -14.33 10.50
C PRO A 104 4.63 -13.05 11.30
N LEU A 105 5.35 -11.98 10.97
CA LEU A 105 4.99 -10.62 11.37
C LEU A 105 3.89 -10.08 10.43
N PHE A 106 2.81 -9.58 11.01
CA PHE A 106 1.71 -8.95 10.28
C PHE A 106 1.78 -7.43 10.43
N LEU A 107 1.70 -6.73 9.29
CA LEU A 107 1.50 -5.29 9.26
C LEU A 107 0.01 -5.02 9.01
N MET A 108 -0.61 -4.29 9.93
CA MET A 108 -2.00 -3.88 9.78
C MET A 108 -2.02 -2.50 9.12
N VAL A 109 -2.64 -2.42 7.94
CA VAL A 109 -3.01 -1.14 7.31
C VAL A 109 -4.42 -0.81 7.77
N SER A 110 -4.59 0.35 8.42
CA SER A 110 -5.90 0.78 8.90
C SER A 110 -6.89 0.96 7.75
N LYS A 111 -8.18 0.89 8.04
CA LYS A 111 -9.24 1.06 7.02
C LYS A 111 -9.10 2.41 6.32
N GLU A 112 -8.77 3.46 7.07
CA GLU A 112 -8.65 4.84 6.63
C GLU A 112 -7.46 5.03 5.69
N ARG A 113 -6.39 4.24 5.86
CA ARG A 113 -5.19 4.34 5.03
C ARG A 113 -5.10 3.30 3.92
N ARG A 114 -6.10 2.42 3.79
CA ARG A 114 -6.13 1.33 2.82
C ARG A 114 -5.99 1.82 1.37
N GLU A 115 -6.65 2.92 1.02
CA GLU A 115 -6.59 3.49 -0.32
C GLU A 115 -5.16 3.90 -0.72
N PHE A 116 -4.38 4.42 0.22
CA PHE A 116 -3.00 4.81 0.00
C PHE A 116 -2.07 3.62 -0.29
N TYR A 117 -2.46 2.40 0.11
CA TYR A 117 -1.72 1.17 -0.17
C TYR A 117 -2.19 0.46 -1.44
N GLU A 118 -3.50 0.38 -1.66
CA GLU A 118 -4.09 -0.30 -2.81
C GLU A 118 -3.86 0.47 -4.10
N GLN A 119 -4.02 1.80 -4.07
CA GLN A 119 -3.75 2.69 -5.21
C GLN A 119 -4.42 2.22 -6.50
N ASN A 120 -5.72 1.86 -6.40
CA ASN A 120 -6.51 1.45 -7.56
C ASN A 120 -6.64 2.58 -8.61
N GLU A 121 -6.42 3.83 -8.18
CA GLU A 121 -6.32 5.03 -9.01
C GLU A 121 -4.99 5.75 -8.72
N PRO A 122 -4.46 6.56 -9.65
CA PRO A 122 -3.24 7.33 -9.42
C PRO A 122 -3.40 8.28 -8.22
N PRO A 123 -2.48 8.29 -7.23
CA PRO A 123 -2.70 9.03 -5.98
C PRO A 123 -2.86 10.55 -6.13
N PHE A 124 -2.32 11.12 -7.21
CA PHE A 124 -2.41 12.55 -7.53
C PHE A 124 -3.42 12.85 -8.66
N GLY A 125 -4.21 11.85 -9.07
CA GLY A 125 -5.14 11.95 -10.18
C GLY A 125 -4.52 11.65 -11.54
N GLU A 126 -5.37 11.34 -12.52
CA GLU A 126 -4.99 10.92 -13.88
C GLU A 126 -4.23 12.01 -14.64
N GLU A 127 -4.61 13.27 -14.48
CA GLU A 127 -3.99 14.40 -15.17
C GLU A 127 -2.52 14.56 -14.78
N ALA A 128 -2.23 14.65 -13.48
CA ALA A 128 -0.86 14.70 -12.98
C ALA A 128 -0.07 13.43 -13.33
N ALA A 129 -0.70 12.25 -13.30
CA ALA A 129 -0.04 10.99 -13.66
C ALA A 129 0.33 10.90 -15.14
N GLY A 130 -0.56 11.34 -16.04
CA GLY A 130 -0.29 11.41 -17.47
C GLY A 130 0.79 12.44 -17.78
N ARG A 131 0.75 13.60 -17.11
CA ARG A 131 1.68 14.71 -17.32
C ARG A 131 3.08 14.44 -16.77
N PHE A 132 3.15 13.77 -15.62
CA PHE A 132 4.39 13.49 -14.89
C PHE A 132 4.58 11.98 -14.71
N ALA A 133 4.49 11.22 -15.81
CA ALA A 133 4.64 9.77 -15.77
C ALA A 133 5.93 9.30 -15.08
N ALA A 134 7.02 10.07 -15.22
CA ALA A 134 8.30 9.79 -14.55
C ALA A 134 8.22 9.95 -13.01
N ALA A 135 7.32 10.80 -12.51
CA ALA A 135 7.10 11.00 -11.08
C ALA A 135 6.19 9.93 -10.46
N SER A 136 5.43 9.18 -11.26
CA SER A 136 4.43 8.21 -10.77
C SER A 136 4.99 7.19 -9.80
N THR A 137 6.22 6.71 -10.02
CA THR A 137 6.89 5.78 -9.09
C THR A 137 7.05 6.40 -7.70
N ASP A 138 7.50 7.66 -7.62
CA ASP A 138 7.70 8.38 -6.37
C ASP A 138 6.37 8.80 -5.73
N THR A 139 5.38 9.21 -6.53
CA THR A 139 4.02 9.51 -6.05
C THR A 139 3.38 8.30 -5.38
N MET A 140 3.45 7.13 -6.04
CA MET A 140 2.96 5.87 -5.49
C MET A 140 3.74 5.45 -4.24
N ALA A 141 5.06 5.69 -4.21
CA ALA A 141 5.87 5.40 -3.03
C ALA A 141 5.50 6.29 -1.83
N ALA A 142 5.27 7.59 -2.05
CA ALA A 142 4.82 8.52 -1.01
C ALA A 142 3.48 8.09 -0.39
N ALA A 143 2.51 7.73 -1.23
CA ALA A 143 1.23 7.22 -0.74
C ALA A 143 1.39 5.90 0.03
N ARG A 144 2.20 4.93 -0.43
CA ARG A 144 2.45 3.71 0.36
C ARG A 144 3.10 4.01 1.71
N CYS A 145 3.98 5.01 1.77
CA CYS A 145 4.60 5.43 3.03
C CYS A 145 3.54 5.97 4.02
N ILE A 146 2.50 6.67 3.55
CA ILE A 146 1.35 7.04 4.41
C ILE A 146 0.65 5.79 4.94
N ALA A 147 0.38 4.81 4.08
CA ALA A 147 -0.30 3.59 4.50
C ALA A 147 0.47 2.76 5.52
N LEU A 148 1.79 2.86 5.50
CA LEU A 148 2.71 2.12 6.38
C LEU A 148 3.28 2.97 7.52
N GLU A 149 2.76 4.19 7.72
CA GLU A 149 3.19 5.11 8.78
C GLU A 149 4.66 5.57 8.70
N GLU A 150 5.24 5.56 7.50
CA GLU A 150 6.62 5.96 7.21
C GLU A 150 6.70 7.45 6.83
N TRP A 151 6.35 8.32 7.78
CA TRP A 151 6.07 9.75 7.56
C TRP A 151 7.24 10.52 6.92
N THR A 152 8.46 10.31 7.39
CA THR A 152 9.64 11.00 6.85
C THR A 152 9.98 10.51 5.44
N ALA A 153 9.80 9.22 5.15
CA ALA A 153 10.00 8.65 3.82
C ALA A 153 8.95 9.17 2.82
N CYS A 154 7.70 9.35 3.28
CA CYS A 154 6.67 10.03 2.49
C CYS A 154 7.15 11.40 2.03
N VAL A 155 7.60 12.25 2.96
CA VAL A 155 8.11 13.59 2.63
C VAL A 155 9.30 13.53 1.67
N PHE A 156 10.23 12.58 1.86
CA PHE A 156 11.35 12.38 0.94
C PHE A 156 10.88 12.09 -0.50
N HIS A 157 9.95 11.16 -0.68
CA HIS A 157 9.38 10.85 -2.00
C HIS A 157 8.63 12.04 -2.60
N LEU A 158 7.89 12.82 -1.79
CA LEU A 158 7.22 14.03 -2.26
C LEU A 158 8.20 15.07 -2.80
N MET A 159 9.39 15.21 -2.20
CA MET A 159 10.42 16.11 -2.74
C MET A 159 10.96 15.63 -4.09
N ARG A 160 11.00 14.31 -4.32
CA ARG A 160 11.36 13.73 -5.62
C ARG A 160 10.26 13.95 -6.65
N VAL A 161 8.99 13.89 -6.26
CA VAL A 161 7.87 14.25 -7.15
C VAL A 161 7.99 15.71 -7.60
N LEU A 162 8.23 16.64 -6.67
CA LEU A 162 8.39 18.06 -6.98
C LEU A 162 9.59 18.36 -7.90
N GLU A 163 10.67 17.56 -7.86
CA GLU A 163 11.79 17.69 -8.79
C GLU A 163 11.31 17.60 -10.25
N TYR A 164 10.41 16.66 -10.56
CA TYR A 164 9.84 16.52 -11.91
C TYR A 164 8.99 17.73 -12.30
N GLY A 165 8.20 18.27 -11.36
CA GLY A 165 7.45 19.51 -11.58
C GLY A 165 8.37 20.71 -11.83
N LEU A 166 9.46 20.84 -11.07
CA LEU A 166 10.44 21.92 -11.22
C LEU A 166 11.14 21.86 -12.58
N ARG A 167 11.51 20.65 -13.03
CA ARG A 167 12.09 20.43 -14.36
C ARG A 167 11.12 20.79 -15.48
N ALA A 168 9.85 20.37 -15.37
CA ALA A 168 8.84 20.72 -16.34
C ALA A 168 8.65 22.24 -16.43
N PHE A 169 8.64 22.94 -15.30
CA PHE A 169 8.54 24.40 -15.28
C PHE A 169 9.77 25.07 -15.91
N ALA A 170 10.98 24.57 -15.64
CA ALA A 170 12.18 25.08 -16.27
C ALA A 170 12.18 24.85 -17.80
N THR A 171 11.68 23.70 -18.26
CA THR A 171 11.50 23.40 -19.69
C THR A 171 10.49 24.36 -20.36
N GLU A 172 9.36 24.66 -19.70
CA GLU A 172 8.37 25.63 -20.20
C GLU A 172 9.03 26.99 -20.47
N LEU A 173 9.91 27.44 -19.57
CA LEU A 173 10.67 28.68 -19.69
C LEU A 173 11.88 28.57 -20.62
N SER A 174 12.01 27.46 -21.36
CA SER A 174 13.14 27.19 -22.28
C SER A 174 14.51 27.27 -21.61
N ILE A 175 14.58 26.97 -20.30
CA ILE A 175 15.83 26.93 -19.55
C ILE A 175 16.58 25.65 -19.95
N PRO A 176 17.83 25.73 -20.46
CA PRO A 176 18.53 24.56 -20.99
C PRO A 176 18.75 23.47 -19.94
N MET A 177 18.07 22.32 -20.09
CA MET A 177 18.33 21.09 -19.33
C MET A 177 19.64 20.43 -19.79
N ALA A 178 20.79 21.08 -19.59
CA ALA A 178 22.08 20.41 -19.80
C ALA A 178 22.30 19.34 -18.71
N ALA A 179 23.27 18.44 -18.90
CA ALA A 179 23.71 17.48 -17.86
C ALA A 179 24.07 18.17 -16.54
N THR A 180 24.34 19.48 -16.56
CA THR A 180 24.53 20.31 -15.37
C THR A 180 23.25 20.49 -14.57
N LEU A 181 22.08 20.63 -15.20
CA LEU A 181 20.82 20.89 -14.51
C LEU A 181 20.31 19.66 -13.74
N GLU A 182 20.63 18.45 -14.22
CA GLU A 182 20.47 17.21 -13.46
C GLU A 182 21.31 17.16 -12.17
N LEU A 183 22.40 17.93 -12.14
CA LEU A 183 23.34 18.04 -11.02
C LEU A 183 23.20 19.40 -10.29
N GLU A 184 22.28 20.27 -10.72
CA GLU A 184 22.11 21.60 -10.14
C GLU A 184 21.20 21.57 -8.92
N SER A 185 21.56 22.38 -7.93
CA SER A 185 20.70 22.58 -6.77
C SER A 185 19.41 23.31 -7.19
N TRP A 186 18.28 22.98 -6.58
CA TRP A 186 17.01 23.70 -6.73
C TRP A 186 17.14 25.22 -6.68
N LYS A 187 18.04 25.74 -5.83
CA LYS A 187 18.30 27.18 -5.74
C LYS A 187 18.71 27.77 -7.10
N LYS A 188 19.64 27.13 -7.80
CA LYS A 188 20.14 27.62 -9.10
C LYS A 188 19.06 27.59 -10.16
N VAL A 189 18.29 26.51 -10.22
CA VAL A 189 17.14 26.39 -11.14
C VAL A 189 16.12 27.49 -10.88
N LEU A 190 15.77 27.72 -9.61
CA LEU A 190 14.84 28.79 -9.23
C LEU A 190 15.38 30.19 -9.51
N ASP A 191 16.69 30.41 -9.34
CA ASP A 191 17.32 31.70 -9.69
C ASP A 191 17.29 31.95 -11.21
N GLN A 192 17.38 30.89 -12.04
CA GLN A 192 17.22 30.99 -13.51
C GLN A 192 15.74 31.24 -13.89
N ILE A 193 14.80 30.55 -13.25
CA ILE A 193 13.35 30.79 -13.42
C ILE A 193 13.01 32.25 -13.11
N ASP A 194 13.47 32.78 -11.98
CA ASP A 194 13.26 34.20 -11.64
C ASP A 194 13.83 35.15 -12.71
N ALA A 195 14.97 34.80 -13.32
CA ALA A 195 15.56 35.61 -14.38
C ALA A 195 14.67 35.63 -15.64
N GLU A 196 14.08 34.50 -16.02
CA GLU A 196 13.14 34.43 -17.13
C GLU A 196 11.83 35.17 -16.82
N ILE A 197 11.29 35.04 -15.60
CA ILE A 197 10.10 35.81 -15.16
C ILE A 197 10.36 37.31 -15.26
N ARG A 198 11.54 37.80 -14.84
CA ARG A 198 11.91 39.23 -14.98
C ARG A 198 11.97 39.70 -16.44
N LYS A 199 12.35 38.82 -17.38
CA LYS A 199 12.29 39.16 -18.81
C LYS A 199 10.85 39.30 -19.28
N LEU A 200 9.94 38.43 -18.82
CA LEU A 200 8.51 38.56 -19.10
C LEU A 200 7.96 39.88 -18.53
N GLU A 201 8.34 40.24 -17.31
CA GLU A 201 7.97 41.52 -16.68
C GLU A 201 8.43 42.76 -17.48
N ALA A 202 9.53 42.65 -18.22
CA ALA A 202 10.05 43.73 -19.05
C ALA A 202 9.30 43.91 -20.38
N LEU A 203 8.46 42.95 -20.79
CA LEU A 203 7.66 43.05 -22.02
C LEU A 203 6.61 44.17 -21.95
N PRO A 204 6.13 44.70 -23.09
CA PRO A 204 5.01 45.64 -23.12
C PRO A 204 3.78 45.13 -22.37
N ARG A 205 2.99 46.03 -21.78
CA ARG A 205 1.79 45.66 -21.01
C ARG A 205 0.75 44.99 -21.92
N SER A 206 0.32 43.79 -21.57
CA SER A 206 -0.83 43.08 -22.13
C SER A 206 -1.51 42.25 -21.04
N ALA A 207 -2.76 41.85 -21.26
CA ALA A 207 -3.49 40.98 -20.33
C ALA A 207 -2.82 39.59 -20.22
N GLU A 208 -2.44 39.02 -21.36
CA GLU A 208 -1.72 37.74 -21.45
C GLU A 208 -0.40 37.75 -20.67
N LYS A 209 0.40 38.82 -20.82
CA LYS A 209 1.63 38.99 -20.05
C LYS A 209 1.34 39.01 -18.55
N ALA A 210 0.32 39.76 -18.12
CA ALA A 210 -0.01 39.90 -16.70
C ALA A 210 -0.40 38.54 -16.08
N GLU A 211 -1.24 37.77 -16.79
CA GLU A 211 -1.65 36.42 -16.39
C GLU A 211 -0.45 35.46 -16.30
N LEU A 212 0.38 35.38 -17.35
CA LEU A 212 1.56 34.50 -17.37
C LEU A 212 2.57 34.87 -16.28
N THR A 213 2.84 36.17 -16.10
CA THR A 213 3.76 36.65 -15.06
C THR A 213 3.25 36.28 -13.68
N HIS A 214 1.96 36.45 -13.42
CA HIS A 214 1.33 36.07 -12.15
C HIS A 214 1.46 34.55 -11.93
N ALA A 215 1.03 33.74 -12.89
CA ALA A 215 1.04 32.29 -12.79
C ALA A 215 2.46 31.73 -12.53
N TYR A 216 3.46 32.21 -13.28
CA TYR A 216 4.85 31.77 -13.11
C TYR A 216 5.45 32.25 -11.78
N SER A 217 5.14 33.47 -11.35
CA SER A 217 5.61 33.98 -10.05
C SER A 217 5.01 33.20 -8.89
N GLU A 218 3.73 32.86 -8.97
CA GLU A 218 3.03 32.02 -7.99
C GLU A 218 3.69 30.64 -7.86
N MET A 219 3.88 29.94 -8.99
CA MET A 219 4.55 28.62 -8.99
C MET A 219 5.99 28.69 -8.46
N ALA A 220 6.77 29.69 -8.87
CA ALA A 220 8.14 29.87 -8.39
C ALA A 220 8.17 30.10 -6.86
N SER A 221 7.19 30.84 -6.31
CA SER A 221 7.07 31.07 -4.88
C SER A 221 6.79 29.78 -4.09
N HIS A 222 5.92 28.91 -4.61
CA HIS A 222 5.64 27.60 -4.01
C HIS A 222 6.88 26.71 -4.00
N PHE A 223 7.62 26.62 -5.11
CA PHE A 223 8.88 25.86 -5.13
C PHE A 223 9.92 26.38 -4.13
N ARG A 224 10.01 27.71 -3.94
CA ARG A 224 10.90 28.30 -2.91
C ARG A 224 10.47 27.86 -1.51
N TYR A 225 9.16 27.90 -1.22
CA TYR A 225 8.62 27.43 0.04
C TYR A 225 8.93 25.94 0.27
N PHE A 226 8.66 25.06 -0.70
CA PHE A 226 8.99 23.63 -0.58
C PHE A 226 10.49 23.40 -0.39
N LYS A 227 11.33 24.16 -1.10
CA LYS A 227 12.80 24.08 -0.99
C LYS A 227 13.25 24.33 0.45
N ASP A 228 12.82 25.46 1.01
CA ASP A 228 13.32 25.97 2.28
C ASP A 228 12.63 25.35 3.48
N ALA A 229 11.33 25.07 3.40
CA ALA A 229 10.59 24.46 4.49
C ALA A 229 10.88 22.97 4.63
N TRP A 230 10.98 22.21 3.52
CA TRP A 230 10.96 20.75 3.57
C TRP A 230 12.12 20.08 2.84
N ARG A 231 12.38 20.40 1.57
CA ARG A 231 13.39 19.70 0.75
C ARG A 231 14.78 19.76 1.38
N ASN A 232 15.24 20.95 1.75
CA ASN A 232 16.56 21.11 2.36
C ASN A 232 16.64 20.39 3.72
N HIS A 233 15.55 20.34 4.46
CA HIS A 233 15.52 19.69 5.77
C HIS A 233 15.57 18.18 5.67
N VAL A 234 14.69 17.57 4.86
CA VAL A 234 14.62 16.11 4.70
C VAL A 234 15.86 15.55 3.99
N MET A 235 16.38 16.24 2.95
CA MET A 235 17.53 15.77 2.17
C MET A 235 18.87 15.89 2.91
N HIS A 236 18.94 16.73 3.94
CA HIS A 236 20.14 16.89 4.78
C HIS A 236 19.98 16.26 6.17
N ALA A 237 18.98 15.39 6.35
CA ALA A 237 18.69 14.70 7.61
C ALA A 237 18.56 15.65 8.82
N ARG A 238 18.02 16.87 8.59
CA ARG A 238 17.87 17.91 9.62
C ARG A 238 16.53 17.83 10.34
N SER A 239 15.56 17.12 9.78
CA SER A 239 14.21 16.99 10.32
C SER A 239 13.65 15.60 10.08
N THR A 240 12.82 15.14 11.02
CA THR A 240 11.87 14.05 10.86
C THR A 240 10.47 14.62 10.89
N TYR A 241 9.52 13.94 10.28
CA TYR A 241 8.13 14.38 10.18
C TYR A 241 7.21 13.39 10.88
N ASP A 242 6.17 13.90 11.53
CA ASP A 242 5.07 13.11 12.08
C ASP A 242 3.92 12.93 11.06
N GLU A 243 2.88 12.19 11.45
CA GLU A 243 1.69 11.93 10.63
C GLU A 243 1.05 13.23 10.12
N ARG A 244 0.79 14.18 11.03
CA ARG A 244 0.08 15.42 10.71
C ARG A 244 0.86 16.22 9.69
N GLN A 245 2.16 16.38 9.92
CA GLN A 245 3.05 17.11 9.02
C GLN A 245 3.15 16.42 7.65
N ALA A 246 3.34 15.10 7.61
CA ALA A 246 3.47 14.37 6.36
C ALA A 246 2.18 14.42 5.53
N LEU A 247 1.00 14.31 6.15
CA LEU A 247 -0.29 14.43 5.47
C LEU A 247 -0.54 15.84 4.94
N GLU A 248 -0.19 16.88 5.70
CA GLU A 248 -0.26 18.28 5.26
C GLU A 248 0.65 18.53 4.06
N ILE A 249 1.90 18.05 4.12
CA ILE A 249 2.86 18.15 3.01
C ILE A 249 2.36 17.36 1.79
N TYR A 250 1.82 16.16 1.98
CA TYR A 250 1.26 15.34 0.91
C TYR A 250 0.13 16.06 0.18
N GLN A 251 -0.80 16.66 0.91
CA GLN A 251 -1.90 17.43 0.31
C GLN A 251 -1.39 18.64 -0.46
N ASN A 252 -0.45 19.40 0.11
CA ASN A 252 0.15 20.55 -0.55
C ASN A 252 0.85 20.16 -1.86
N VAL A 253 1.64 19.09 -1.85
CA VAL A 253 2.33 18.60 -3.04
C VAL A 253 1.36 18.03 -4.07
N ARG A 254 0.32 17.29 -3.64
CA ARG A 254 -0.73 16.79 -4.53
C ARG A 254 -1.43 17.94 -5.26
N SER A 255 -1.91 18.94 -4.52
CA SER A 255 -2.60 20.10 -5.08
C SER A 255 -1.71 20.88 -6.04
N PHE A 256 -0.45 21.12 -5.64
CA PHE A 256 0.48 21.87 -6.47
C PHE A 256 0.89 21.15 -7.75
N MET A 257 1.12 19.83 -7.69
CA MET A 257 1.42 19.05 -8.90
C MET A 257 0.22 19.00 -9.86
N GLY A 258 -1.01 19.01 -9.35
CA GLY A 258 -2.21 19.21 -10.17
C GLY A 258 -2.21 20.58 -10.85
N GLU A 259 -2.01 21.66 -10.08
CA GLU A 259 -1.94 23.02 -10.62
C GLU A 259 -0.87 23.19 -11.72
N ILE A 260 0.32 22.61 -11.53
CA ILE A 260 1.36 22.62 -12.57
C ILE A 260 0.92 21.83 -13.79
N ALA A 261 0.24 20.69 -13.61
CA ALA A 261 -0.23 19.88 -14.74
C ALA A 261 -1.20 20.67 -15.63
N ASP A 262 -2.12 21.39 -15.00
CA ASP A 262 -3.15 22.20 -15.67
C ASP A 262 -2.53 23.42 -16.38
N ARG A 263 -1.54 24.07 -15.76
CA ARG A 263 -1.00 25.37 -16.21
C ARG A 263 0.12 25.27 -17.23
N LEU A 264 0.95 24.23 -17.16
CA LEU A 264 2.03 24.05 -18.12
C LEU A 264 1.49 23.38 -19.40
N ALA A 265 1.99 23.75 -20.58
CA ALA A 265 1.68 23.03 -21.82
C ALA A 265 2.47 21.71 -21.90
N ALA A 266 1.84 20.62 -22.34
CA ALA A 266 2.38 19.24 -22.34
C ALA A 266 3.91 19.19 -22.62
N ALA A 267 4.67 18.73 -21.64
CA ALA A 267 6.08 18.42 -21.76
C ALA A 267 6.16 17.07 -22.47
N ALA A 268 6.60 17.11 -23.72
CA ALA A 268 6.88 15.93 -24.53
C ALA A 268 8.16 15.24 -24.05
#